data_AF-A0A558DFV7-F1
#
_entry.id   AF-A0A558DFV7-F1
#
_cell.length_a   1.000
_cell.length_b   1.000
_cell.length_c   1.000
_cell.angle_alpha   90.00
_cell.angle_beta   90.00
_cell.angle_gamma   90.00
#
_symmetry.space_group_name_H-M   'P 1'
#
loop_
_entity.id
_entity.type
_entity.pdbx_description
1 polymer ?
#
loop_
_entity_poly.entity_id
_entity_poly.type
_entity_poly.pdbx_seq_one_letter_code
_entity_poly.pdbx_strand_id
1 'polypeptide(L)' 'MGKVRIQMAPEIEFKMELEVPDVDIDTRDYDVQQHKKEVYAEFERRLNAAFPEGYRMHTFEFGLDTGWHEELAGD' A
#
# COMPACT_ATOMS: atom_id res chain seq x y z
N MET A 1 -3.94 32.78 -10.06
CA MET A 1 -3.58 32.14 -8.76
C MET A 1 -2.17 31.60 -8.88
N GLY A 2 -1.34 31.75 -7.85
CA GLY A 2 0.04 31.28 -7.85
C GLY A 2 0.13 29.77 -7.60
N LYS A 3 1.20 29.13 -8.12
CA LYS A 3 1.53 27.75 -7.76
C LYS A 3 2.34 27.77 -6.46
N VAL A 4 1.93 26.97 -5.48
CA VAL A 4 2.68 26.75 -4.23
C VAL A 4 3.18 25.31 -4.20
N ARG A 5 4.36 25.10 -3.62
CA ARG A 5 4.90 23.75 -3.38
C ARG A 5 4.63 23.38 -1.94
N ILE A 6 3.90 22.30 -1.73
CA ILE A 6 3.52 21.79 -0.41
C ILE A 6 4.27 20.49 -0.15
N GLN A 7 4.84 20.35 1.04
CA GLN A 7 5.40 19.09 1.52
C GLN A 7 4.50 18.56 2.64
N MET A 8 4.11 17.29 2.55
CA MET A 8 3.26 16.62 3.51
C MET A 8 3.97 15.36 4.02
N ALA A 9 3.82 15.05 5.30
CA ALA A 9 4.32 13.82 5.92
C ALA A 9 3.27 13.21 6.86
N PRO A 10 2.12 12.80 6.31
CA PRO A 10 1.06 12.15 7.09
C PRO A 10 1.44 10.70 7.45
N GLU A 11 0.79 10.16 8.47
CA GLU A 11 0.69 8.72 8.71
C GLU A 11 -0.50 8.19 7.91
N ILE A 12 -0.25 7.28 6.96
CA ILE A 12 -1.26 6.77 6.02
C ILE A 12 -1.19 5.25 5.98
N GLU A 13 -2.34 4.61 5.96
CA GLU A 13 -2.52 3.21 5.63
C GLU A 13 -3.12 3.04 4.23
N PHE A 14 -2.70 2.00 3.52
CA PHE A 14 -3.17 1.71 2.16
C PHE A 14 -3.77 0.32 2.10
N LYS A 15 -4.92 0.21 1.42
CA LYS A 15 -5.49 -1.07 0.99
C LYS A 15 -5.24 -1.26 -0.50
N MET A 16 -4.89 -2.50 -0.87
CA MET A 16 -4.60 -2.85 -2.25
C MET A 16 -5.03 -4.28 -2.52
N GLU A 17 -5.83 -4.46 -3.58
CA GLU A 17 -6.05 -5.76 -4.18
C GLU A 17 -4.92 -6.07 -5.17
N LEU A 18 -4.33 -7.26 -5.02
CA LEU A 18 -3.26 -7.79 -5.85
C LEU A 18 -3.41 -9.31 -5.93
N GLU A 19 -3.38 -9.85 -7.15
CA GLU A 19 -3.26 -11.29 -7.37
C GLU A 19 -1.82 -11.72 -7.07
N VAL A 20 -1.65 -12.55 -6.05
CA VAL A 20 -0.35 -13.12 -5.66
C VAL A 20 -0.45 -14.65 -5.77
N PRO A 21 0.44 -15.32 -6.55
CA PRO A 21 0.40 -16.77 -6.67
C PRO A 21 0.52 -17.45 -5.31
N ASP A 22 -0.27 -18.51 -5.10
CA ASP A 22 -0.27 -19.34 -3.89
C ASP A 22 -0.62 -18.60 -2.59
N VAL A 23 -1.22 -17.41 -2.67
CA VAL A 23 -1.76 -16.66 -1.53
C VAL A 23 -3.28 -16.54 -1.65
N ASP A 24 -3.98 -17.04 -0.62
CA ASP A 24 -5.41 -16.90 -0.37
C ASP A 24 -5.68 -16.18 0.97
N ILE A 25 -6.95 -16.05 1.32
CA ILE A 25 -7.39 -15.32 2.52
C ILE A 25 -7.01 -16.02 3.84
N ASP A 26 -6.78 -17.33 3.80
CA ASP A 26 -6.37 -18.15 4.94
C ASP A 26 -4.86 -18.45 4.96
N THR A 27 -4.12 -17.90 4.00
CA THR A 27 -2.66 -18.00 3.94
C THR A 27 -2.05 -17.34 5.18
N ARG A 28 -1.06 -18.01 5.77
CA ARG A 28 -0.38 -17.49 6.95
C ARG A 28 0.44 -16.26 6.59
N ASP A 29 0.50 -15.31 7.52
CA ASP A 29 1.30 -14.09 7.37
C ASP A 29 2.73 -14.38 6.91
N TYR A 30 3.37 -15.43 7.43
CA TYR A 30 4.73 -15.82 7.04
C TYR A 30 4.89 -16.07 5.53
N ASP A 31 3.90 -16.72 4.91
CA ASP A 31 3.91 -17.05 3.49
C ASP A 31 3.63 -15.79 2.65
N VAL A 32 2.71 -14.93 3.11
CA VAL A 32 2.43 -13.61 2.51
C VAL A 32 3.67 -12.72 2.50
N GLN A 33 4.45 -12.71 3.59
CA GLN A 33 5.69 -11.94 3.68
C GLN A 33 6.74 -12.34 2.62
N GLN A 34 6.69 -13.57 2.09
CA GLN A 34 7.63 -14.00 1.04
C GLN A 34 7.43 -13.21 -0.26
N HIS A 35 6.24 -12.65 -0.49
CA HIS A 35 5.89 -11.88 -1.68
C HIS A 35 6.17 -10.37 -1.54
N LYS A 36 6.97 -9.97 -0.56
CA LYS A 36 7.29 -8.55 -0.29
C LYS A 36 7.78 -7.82 -1.54
N LYS A 37 8.55 -8.49 -2.40
CA LYS A 37 9.10 -7.90 -3.61
C LYS A 37 8.01 -7.55 -4.63
N GLU A 38 7.09 -8.48 -4.86
CA GLU A 38 5.97 -8.33 -5.79
C GLU A 38 4.99 -7.26 -5.30
N VAL A 39 4.61 -7.32 -4.01
CA VAL A 39 3.70 -6.35 -3.40
C VAL A 39 4.32 -4.95 -3.41
N TYR A 40 5.59 -4.81 -3.03
CA TYR A 40 6.29 -3.53 -3.06
C TYR A 40 6.37 -2.96 -4.48
N ALA A 41 6.72 -3.78 -5.47
CA ALA A 41 6.86 -3.32 -6.86
C ALA A 41 5.54 -2.78 -7.42
N GLU A 42 4.42 -3.46 -7.16
CA GLU A 42 3.11 -2.98 -7.57
C GLU A 42 2.70 -1.71 -6.81
N PHE A 43 2.94 -1.67 -5.51
CA PHE A 43 2.64 -0.49 -4.70
C PHE A 43 3.44 0.74 -5.16
N GLU A 44 4.74 0.59 -5.39
CA GLU A 44 5.62 1.63 -5.93
C GLU A 44 5.18 2.09 -7.33
N ARG A 45 4.73 1.17 -8.19
CA ARG A 45 4.16 1.52 -9.50
C ARG A 45 2.93 2.41 -9.36
N ARG A 46 2.00 2.08 -8.45
CA ARG A 46 0.79 2.88 -8.20
C ARG A 46 1.11 4.24 -7.58
N LEU A 47 2.04 4.30 -6.61
CA LEU A 47 2.46 5.56 -5.99
C LEU A 47 3.14 6.49 -6.99
N ASN A 48 4.04 5.98 -7.84
CA ASN A 48 4.69 6.80 -8.86
C ASN A 48 3.69 7.39 -9.87
N ALA A 49 2.61 6.66 -10.17
CA ALA A 49 1.53 7.17 -11.02
C ALA A 49 0.70 8.26 -10.32
N ALA A 50 0.49 8.14 -9.00
CA ALA A 50 -0.32 9.08 -8.22
C ALA A 50 0.44 10.35 -7.77
N PHE A 51 1.73 10.24 -7.48
CA PHE A 51 2.58 11.31 -6.95
C PHE A 51 3.84 11.51 -7.82
N PRO A 52 3.68 12.08 -9.04
CA PRO A 52 4.80 12.27 -9.96
C PRO A 52 5.87 13.26 -9.44
N GLU A 53 5.54 14.11 -8.47
CA GLU A 53 6.49 14.99 -7.77
C GLU A 53 7.47 14.23 -6.86
N GLY A 54 7.17 12.96 -6.58
CA GLY A 54 7.96 12.05 -5.78
C GLY A 54 7.44 11.87 -4.35
N TYR A 55 7.83 10.75 -3.75
CA TYR A 55 7.56 10.42 -2.35
C TYR A 55 8.82 9.83 -1.70
N ARG A 56 8.82 9.75 -0.37
CA ARG A 56 9.83 9.02 0.40
C ARG A 56 9.11 8.07 1.35
N MET A 57 9.38 6.78 1.19
CA MET A 57 8.87 5.75 2.07
C MET A 57 9.97 5.32 3.05
N HIS A 58 9.72 5.45 4.34
CA HIS A 58 10.69 5.13 5.40
C HIS A 58 10.59 3.67 5.84
N THR A 59 9.37 3.15 5.91
CA THR A 59 9.04 1.78 6.28
C THR A 59 8.04 1.21 5.27
N PHE A 60 8.07 -0.11 5.07
CA PHE A 60 7.08 -0.82 4.26
C PHE A 60 6.79 -2.16 4.92
N GLU A 61 5.60 -2.23 5.52
CA GLU A 61 5.01 -3.39 6.18
C GLU A 61 3.65 -3.64 5.52
N PHE A 62 3.28 -4.90 5.39
CA PHE A 62 2.02 -5.32 4.77
C PHE A 62 1.60 -6.66 5.37
N GLY A 63 0.33 -7.00 5.22
CA GLY A 63 -0.27 -8.26 5.63
C GLY A 63 -1.61 -8.44 4.93
N LEU A 64 -2.30 -9.54 5.23
CA LEU A 64 -3.68 -9.71 4.74
C LEU A 64 -4.61 -8.70 5.42
N ASP A 65 -5.55 -8.17 4.66
CA ASP A 65 -6.64 -7.40 5.25
C ASP A 65 -7.55 -8.36 6.02
N THR A 66 -7.49 -8.30 7.35
CA THR A 66 -8.29 -9.14 8.25
C THR A 66 -9.64 -8.51 8.59
N GLY A 67 -10.06 -7.47 7.86
CA GLY A 67 -11.38 -6.83 8.00
C GLY A 67 -11.49 -5.85 9.17
N TRP A 68 -10.40 -5.54 9.86
CA TRP A 68 -10.40 -4.61 11.00
C TRP A 68 -10.71 -3.15 10.63
N HIS A 69 -10.80 -2.85 9.33
CA HIS A 69 -11.12 -1.53 8.79
C HIS A 69 -12.26 -1.58 7.75
N GLU A 70 -13.33 -2.34 7.99
CA GLU A 70 -14.58 -2.23 7.20
C GLU A 70 -15.20 -0.81 7.29
N GLU A 71 -14.83 -0.03 8.31
CA GLU A 71 -15.25 1.37 8.48
C GLU A 71 -14.66 2.33 7.43
N LEU A 72 -13.58 1.96 6.72
CA LEU A 72 -13.02 2.78 5.65
C LEU A 72 -13.78 2.66 4.32
N ALA A 73 -14.70 1.69 4.21
CA ALA A 73 -15.56 1.50 3.04
C ALA A 73 -16.88 2.31 3.12
N GLY A 74 -17.08 3.09 4.20
CA GLY A 74 -18.29 3.87 4.43
C GLY A 74 -18.07 5.39 4.33
N ASP A 75 -18.20 5.93 3.12
CA ASP A 75 -18.99 7.14 2.77
C ASP A 75 -19.03 7.32 1.24
#